data_AF-A0A8J7WRL1-F1
#
_entry.id   AF-A0A8J7WRL1-F1
#
_cell.length_a   1.000
_cell.length_b   1.000
_cell.length_c   1.000
_cell.angle_alpha   90.00
_cell.angle_beta   90.00
_cell.angle_gamma   90.00
#
_symmetry.space_group_name_H-M   'P 1'
#
loop_
_entity.id
_entity.type
_entity.pdbx_description
1 polymer ?
#
loop_
_entity_poly.entity_id
_entity_poly.type
_entity_poly.pdbx_seq_one_letter_code
_entity_poly.pdbx_strand_id
1 'polypeptide(L)'
;MICGAYYLGHSRYRFRVWAPFRDRMEVKILDQGRERIVPLQPAGQGYWQVEVQDVPPGSLYLYRLDNDLDRPDPASQSQPQGVHGPSRVVDHTAFAWDDQGWSNLPQSELVFYELHIGTFTAEGTCAAIIPRLAELKDLGITALSLMPVAQCPGERNWGYDGAYPYAVSQAYGGVQSLKELVNACHREGLAVILDVVYNHLGPEGNYLRDFGPYFTPKYATPWGEAVNFDQAYCEPVRRFFLDNALYWVEHFHLDGLRLDAIHAIMDKSPHPFLQELSLEMEAMGQSRGKPVYIIAESDLNDARVLRPRTQDGFGHQAQWTDDFHHSLHAVLTGERQGYYQDFGRLQDVQKSMEHAYVYTWQYSQFRKRRHGTSSQECRGEQFVIYTQTHDRWATACWANGYLNWYVSRPSSWLPGACSAPRFCPCSLWARSMRRQPLFSILSTTPIRIWWRPCARAGLKSSRTSSGPELPRIPKMRRPLPIPS
;
A
#
# COMPACT_ATOMS: atom_id res chain seq x y z
N MET A 1 10.74 -4.27 21.93
CA MET A 1 9.82 -3.51 22.80
C MET A 1 9.60 -2.16 22.15
N ILE A 2 8.36 -1.71 22.10
CA ILE A 2 7.92 -0.53 21.34
C ILE A 2 8.16 0.76 22.18
N CYS A 3 8.44 1.89 21.52
CA CYS A 3 8.43 3.22 22.14
C CYS A 3 7.00 3.75 22.31
N GLY A 4 6.78 4.68 23.23
CA GLY A 4 5.47 5.24 23.52
C GLY A 4 5.01 4.98 24.96
N ALA A 5 3.73 5.24 25.22
CA ALA A 5 3.05 4.83 26.45
C ALA A 5 2.31 3.49 26.22
N TYR A 6 2.83 2.40 26.79
CA TYR A 6 2.29 1.06 26.62
C TYR A 6 1.48 0.63 27.85
N TYR A 7 0.24 0.22 27.65
CA TYR A 7 -0.64 -0.22 28.73
C TYR A 7 -0.24 -1.60 29.27
N LEU A 8 -0.07 -1.71 30.59
CA LEU A 8 0.33 -2.94 31.29
C LEU A 8 -0.81 -3.55 32.14
N GLY A 9 -2.05 -3.11 31.92
CA GLY A 9 -3.22 -3.44 32.73
C GLY A 9 -3.34 -2.61 34.01
N HIS A 10 -4.55 -2.56 34.59
CA HIS A 10 -4.82 -1.94 35.90
C HIS A 10 -4.33 -0.49 36.02
N SER A 11 -4.59 0.34 35.00
CA SER A 11 -4.15 1.76 34.96
C SER A 11 -2.63 1.96 35.12
N ARG A 12 -1.84 0.93 34.76
CA ARG A 12 -0.37 1.00 34.73
C ARG A 12 0.11 1.14 33.31
N TYR A 13 1.04 2.08 33.10
CA TYR A 13 1.66 2.31 31.79
C TYR A 13 3.18 2.27 31.91
N ARG A 14 3.83 1.72 30.88
CA ARG A 14 5.26 1.90 30.66
C ARG A 14 5.45 3.01 29.65
N PHE A 15 6.13 4.07 30.06
CA PHE A 15 6.58 5.12 29.16
C PHE A 15 8.00 4.78 28.72
N ARG A 16 8.25 4.79 27.40
CA ARG A 16 9.58 4.50 26.85
C ARG A 16 9.86 5.35 25.62
N VAL A 17 11.03 5.98 25.59
CA VAL A 17 11.44 6.84 24.47
C VAL A 17 12.94 6.69 24.22
N TRP A 18 13.34 6.80 22.95
CA TRP A 18 14.75 6.83 22.58
C TRP A 18 15.24 8.27 22.54
N ALA A 19 16.21 8.62 23.38
CA ALA A 19 16.77 9.95 23.46
C ALA A 19 18.24 9.88 23.90
N PRO A 20 19.16 9.47 22.99
CA PRO A 20 20.51 9.03 23.35
C PRO A 20 21.43 10.14 23.85
N PHE A 21 21.10 11.41 23.56
CA PHE A 21 21.92 12.57 23.88
C PHE A 21 21.34 13.44 25.00
N ARG A 22 20.28 12.96 25.65
CA ARG A 22 19.65 13.65 26.78
C ARG A 22 20.30 13.21 28.08
N ASP A 23 20.46 14.14 29.01
CA ASP A 23 21.02 13.89 30.33
C ASP A 23 19.91 13.53 31.32
N ARG A 24 18.72 14.10 31.13
CA ARG A 24 17.54 13.81 31.96
C ARG A 24 16.28 13.74 31.12
N MET A 25 15.48 12.71 31.39
CA MET A 25 14.16 12.53 30.81
C MET A 25 13.12 12.36 31.90
N GLU A 26 11.98 13.01 31.75
CA GLU A 26 10.83 12.87 32.66
C GLU A 26 9.53 12.74 31.85
N VAL A 27 8.53 12.08 32.41
CA VAL A 27 7.17 12.11 31.88
C VAL A 27 6.32 13.02 32.76
N LYS A 28 5.70 14.01 32.13
CA LYS A 28 4.76 14.95 32.73
C LYS A 28 3.36 14.48 32.40
N ILE A 29 2.70 13.84 33.35
CA ILE A 29 1.33 13.34 33.22
C ILE A 29 0.36 14.44 33.67
N LEU A 30 -0.63 14.72 32.83
CA LEU A 30 -1.65 15.74 33.01
C LEU A 30 -3.01 15.04 33.13
N ASP A 31 -3.57 15.03 34.33
CA ASP A 31 -4.87 14.41 34.62
C ASP A 31 -5.72 15.33 35.50
N GLN A 32 -6.95 15.62 35.07
CA GLN A 32 -7.92 16.47 35.79
C GLN A 32 -7.34 17.79 36.35
N GLY A 33 -6.44 18.45 35.63
CA GLY A 33 -5.79 19.69 36.06
C GLY A 33 -4.67 19.52 37.09
N ARG A 34 -4.29 18.27 37.43
CA ARG A 34 -3.12 17.94 38.23
C ARG A 34 -1.97 17.54 37.32
N GLU A 35 -0.78 17.99 37.70
CA GLU A 35 0.48 17.63 37.07
C GLU A 35 1.23 16.64 37.95
N ARG A 36 1.66 15.53 37.35
CA ARG A 36 2.56 14.55 37.98
C ARG A 36 3.78 14.36 37.10
N ILE A 37 4.94 14.79 37.58
CA ILE A 37 6.23 14.58 36.91
C ILE A 37 6.88 13.32 37.49
N VAL A 38 7.30 12.41 36.62
CA VAL A 38 7.99 11.18 37.01
C VAL A 38 9.29 11.05 36.20
N PRO A 39 10.46 10.94 36.84
CA PRO A 39 11.72 10.76 36.13
C PRO A 39 11.81 9.39 35.45
N LEU A 40 12.30 9.35 34.21
CA LEU A 40 12.63 8.12 33.51
C LEU A 40 14.02 7.64 33.92
N GLN A 41 14.23 6.32 33.86
CA GLN A 41 15.51 5.68 34.11
C GLN A 41 16.16 5.26 32.78
N PRO A 42 17.49 5.34 32.65
CA PRO A 42 18.19 4.78 31.49
C PRO A 42 17.90 3.29 31.34
N ALA A 43 17.57 2.87 30.12
CA ALA A 43 17.23 1.50 29.75
C ALA A 43 18.27 0.85 28.81
N GLY A 44 19.44 1.49 28.65
CA GLY A 44 20.51 1.07 27.73
C GLY A 44 20.30 1.55 26.30
N GLN A 45 21.39 1.60 25.51
CA GLN A 45 21.39 1.99 24.09
C GLN A 45 20.68 3.33 23.77
N GLY A 46 20.68 4.27 24.73
CA GLY A 46 20.04 5.58 24.59
C GLY A 46 18.52 5.59 24.84
N TYR A 47 17.93 4.48 25.27
CA TYR A 47 16.53 4.44 25.69
C TYR A 47 16.36 4.90 27.14
N TRP A 48 15.21 5.51 27.40
CA TRP A 48 14.73 5.92 28.71
C TRP A 48 13.38 5.25 28.96
N GLN A 49 13.11 4.82 30.21
CA GLN A 49 11.83 4.22 30.54
C GLN A 49 11.40 4.42 31.99
N VAL A 50 10.09 4.35 32.25
CA VAL A 50 9.53 4.24 33.59
C VAL A 50 8.18 3.53 33.55
N GLU A 51 7.86 2.78 34.59
CA GLU A 51 6.51 2.27 34.82
C GLU A 51 5.79 3.14 35.84
N VAL A 52 4.59 3.59 35.50
CA VAL A 52 3.78 4.46 36.35
C VAL A 52 2.43 3.80 36.57
N GLN A 53 2.04 3.68 37.84
CA GLN A 53 0.72 3.21 38.26
C GLN A 53 -0.21 4.40 38.47
N ASP A 54 -1.51 4.12 38.52
CA ASP A 54 -2.57 5.11 38.73
C ASP A 54 -2.57 6.21 37.66
N VAL A 55 -2.43 5.79 36.40
CA VAL A 55 -2.59 6.67 35.23
C VAL A 55 -3.94 6.32 34.58
N PRO A 56 -4.98 7.14 34.79
CA PRO A 56 -6.29 6.89 34.19
C PRO A 56 -6.21 6.83 32.65
N PRO A 57 -6.95 5.91 32.00
CA PRO A 57 -7.08 5.91 30.54
C PRO A 57 -7.50 7.29 30.02
N GLY A 58 -6.86 7.74 28.95
CA GLY A 58 -7.11 9.07 28.38
C GLY A 58 -6.35 10.23 29.04
N SER A 59 -5.54 9.97 30.07
CA SER A 59 -4.59 10.96 30.62
C SER A 59 -3.68 11.52 29.52
N LEU A 60 -3.41 12.81 29.59
CA LEU A 60 -2.51 13.49 28.66
C LEU A 60 -1.08 13.45 29.23
N TYR A 61 -0.06 13.50 28.37
CA TYR A 61 1.32 13.54 28.81
C TYR A 61 2.26 14.20 27.79
N LEU A 62 3.38 14.69 28.31
CA LEU A 62 4.53 15.20 27.56
C LEU A 62 5.80 14.55 28.13
N TYR A 63 6.83 14.40 27.32
CA TYR A 63 8.19 14.20 27.83
C TYR A 63 8.83 15.55 28.11
N ARG A 64 9.53 15.65 29.24
CA ARG A 64 10.39 16.78 29.57
C ARG A 64 11.84 16.39 29.36
N LEU A 65 12.52 17.11 28.48
CA LEU A 65 13.91 16.89 28.09
C LEU A 65 14.78 17.90 28.85
N ASP A 66 15.80 17.42 29.55
CA ASP A 66 16.84 18.22 30.24
C ASP A 66 16.32 19.37 31.16
N ASN A 67 15.08 19.24 31.66
CA ASN A 67 14.35 20.07 32.64
C ASN A 67 13.48 21.23 32.13
N ASP A 68 13.57 21.66 30.88
CA ASP A 68 12.89 22.88 30.42
C ASP A 68 12.09 22.70 29.13
N LEU A 69 12.34 21.63 28.39
CA LEU A 69 11.73 21.41 27.09
C LEU A 69 10.67 20.31 27.14
N ASP A 70 9.41 20.72 27.25
CA ASP A 70 8.28 19.80 27.11
C ASP A 70 8.04 19.49 25.62
N ARG A 71 7.92 18.20 25.30
CA ARG A 71 7.62 17.69 23.97
C ARG A 71 6.60 16.56 23.97
N PRO A 72 5.71 16.51 22.97
CA PRO A 72 4.90 15.32 22.72
C PRO A 72 5.76 14.10 22.46
N ASP A 73 5.19 12.94 22.77
CA ASP A 73 5.81 11.64 22.50
C ASP A 73 5.96 11.43 20.99
N PRO A 74 7.16 11.16 20.46
CA PRO A 74 7.34 10.86 19.05
C PRO A 74 6.61 9.58 18.61
N ALA A 75 6.43 8.62 19.52
CA ALA A 75 5.62 7.42 19.34
C ALA A 75 4.21 7.57 19.93
N SER A 76 3.67 8.80 19.96
CA SER A 76 2.31 9.07 20.44
C SER A 76 1.29 8.21 19.71
N GLN A 77 0.43 7.53 20.46
CA GLN A 77 -0.68 6.74 19.92
C GLN A 77 -1.95 7.60 19.72
N SER A 78 -1.98 8.82 20.27
CA SER A 78 -3.08 9.76 20.09
C SER A 78 -2.66 11.19 20.42
N GLN A 79 -2.97 12.13 19.52
CA GLN A 79 -2.71 13.57 19.66
C GLN A 79 -4.03 14.36 19.69
N PRO A 80 -4.78 14.36 20.82
CA PRO A 80 -6.12 14.95 20.89
C PRO A 80 -6.16 16.47 20.65
N GLN A 81 -5.03 17.16 20.84
CA GLN A 81 -4.93 18.62 20.79
C GLN A 81 -3.99 19.08 19.65
N GLY A 82 -3.94 18.31 18.57
CA GLY A 82 -3.11 18.60 17.39
C GLY A 82 -1.64 18.26 17.59
N VAL A 83 -0.83 18.53 16.56
CA VAL A 83 0.57 18.07 16.47
C VAL A 83 1.54 18.71 17.48
N HIS A 84 1.13 19.78 18.15
CA HIS A 84 1.90 20.46 19.19
C HIS A 84 1.38 20.17 20.60
N GLY A 85 0.20 19.54 20.70
CA GLY A 85 -0.45 19.25 21.97
C GLY A 85 0.21 18.09 22.72
N PRO A 86 -0.25 17.82 23.95
CA PRO A 86 0.20 16.64 24.69
C PRO A 86 -0.33 15.36 24.05
N SER A 87 0.49 14.31 24.10
CA SER A 87 0.10 12.95 23.76
C SER A 87 -0.95 12.43 24.74
N ARG A 88 -1.77 11.47 24.34
CA ARG A 88 -2.75 10.80 25.20
C ARG A 88 -2.44 9.33 25.33
N VAL A 89 -2.47 8.80 26.56
CA VAL A 89 -2.32 7.36 26.80
C VAL A 89 -3.53 6.61 26.23
N VAL A 90 -3.27 5.46 25.58
CA VAL A 90 -4.30 4.65 24.94
C VAL A 90 -4.29 3.25 25.56
N ASP A 91 -5.47 2.77 25.95
CA ASP A 91 -5.68 1.35 26.25
C ASP A 91 -6.20 0.67 24.98
N HIS A 92 -5.35 -0.09 24.31
CA HIS A 92 -5.75 -0.81 23.11
C HIS A 92 -6.67 -2.02 23.40
N THR A 93 -6.73 -2.50 24.65
CA THR A 93 -7.55 -3.64 25.07
C THR A 93 -9.01 -3.27 25.37
N ALA A 94 -9.30 -1.96 25.49
CA ALA A 94 -10.65 -1.46 25.74
C ALA A 94 -11.62 -1.67 24.55
N PHE A 95 -11.10 -1.83 23.33
CA PHE A 95 -11.92 -2.10 22.14
C PHE A 95 -12.21 -3.60 22.02
N ALA A 96 -13.50 -3.96 22.01
CA ALA A 96 -13.94 -5.33 21.82
C ALA A 96 -14.08 -5.66 20.32
N TRP A 97 -13.08 -6.34 19.78
CA TRP A 97 -13.11 -6.88 18.41
C TRP A 97 -14.12 -8.02 18.29
N ASP A 98 -14.81 -8.11 17.15
CA ASP A 98 -15.72 -9.23 16.79
C ASP A 98 -15.31 -9.92 15.46
N ASP A 99 -14.05 -9.76 15.06
CA ASP A 99 -13.46 -10.24 13.80
C ASP A 99 -12.68 -11.56 13.92
N GLN A 100 -12.92 -12.37 14.95
CA GLN A 100 -12.17 -13.59 15.22
C GLN A 100 -12.30 -14.62 14.09
N GLY A 101 -13.45 -14.59 13.39
CA GLY A 101 -13.71 -15.41 12.19
C GLY A 101 -13.14 -14.85 10.89
N TRP A 102 -12.64 -13.60 10.88
CA TRP A 102 -12.03 -13.01 9.70
C TRP A 102 -10.70 -13.70 9.39
N SER A 103 -10.45 -14.00 8.13
CA SER A 103 -9.11 -14.33 7.64
C SER A 103 -8.90 -13.54 6.37
N ASN A 104 -7.76 -12.86 6.29
CA ASN A 104 -7.40 -12.06 5.14
C ASN A 104 -7.45 -12.90 3.84
N LEU A 105 -7.78 -12.23 2.74
CA LEU A 105 -8.02 -12.84 1.43
C LEU A 105 -6.70 -13.18 0.74
N PRO A 106 -6.65 -14.22 -0.11
CA PRO A 106 -5.50 -14.45 -0.96
C PRO A 106 -5.19 -13.22 -1.83
N GLN A 107 -3.91 -12.89 -1.99
CA GLN A 107 -3.46 -11.73 -2.77
C GLN A 107 -4.07 -11.62 -4.18
N SER A 108 -4.33 -12.76 -4.82
CA SER A 108 -4.91 -12.84 -6.17
C SER A 108 -6.39 -12.46 -6.23
N GLU A 109 -7.06 -12.37 -5.08
CA GLU A 109 -8.45 -11.96 -4.92
C GLU A 109 -8.60 -10.49 -4.49
N LEU A 110 -7.48 -9.78 -4.29
CA LEU A 110 -7.50 -8.37 -3.89
C LEU A 110 -7.89 -7.46 -5.07
N VAL A 111 -8.92 -6.67 -4.83
CA VAL A 111 -9.41 -5.57 -5.66
C VAL A 111 -9.55 -4.39 -4.71
N PHE A 112 -8.64 -3.43 -4.85
CA PHE A 112 -8.48 -2.32 -3.94
C PHE A 112 -9.38 -1.15 -4.35
N TYR A 113 -9.91 -0.49 -3.35
CA TYR A 113 -10.53 0.83 -3.46
C TYR A 113 -9.70 1.81 -2.64
N GLU A 114 -9.01 2.73 -3.31
CA GLU A 114 -8.24 3.77 -2.63
C GLU A 114 -9.19 4.82 -2.05
N LEU A 115 -9.06 5.08 -0.75
CA LEU A 115 -10.00 5.89 0.00
C LEU A 115 -9.28 6.94 0.85
N HIS A 116 -9.64 8.20 0.62
CA HIS A 116 -9.29 9.31 1.50
C HIS A 116 -10.42 9.56 2.50
N ILE A 117 -10.18 9.35 3.79
CA ILE A 117 -11.22 9.40 4.83
C ILE A 117 -11.91 10.77 4.86
N GLY A 118 -11.13 11.85 4.80
CA GLY A 118 -11.62 13.23 4.92
C GLY A 118 -12.48 13.73 3.75
N THR A 119 -12.54 13.01 2.63
CA THR A 119 -13.30 13.46 1.43
C THR A 119 -14.25 12.41 0.87
N PHE A 120 -14.18 11.16 1.34
CA PHE A 120 -15.05 10.09 0.88
C PHE A 120 -16.52 10.32 1.25
N THR A 121 -16.76 10.92 2.41
CA THR A 121 -18.09 11.33 2.90
C THR A 121 -18.10 12.83 3.18
N ALA A 122 -19.29 13.42 3.32
CA ALA A 122 -19.41 14.84 3.67
C ALA A 122 -18.87 15.13 5.08
N GLU A 123 -19.01 14.16 5.98
CA GLU A 123 -18.54 14.20 7.35
C GLU A 123 -17.02 14.01 7.45
N GLY A 124 -16.41 13.27 6.53
CA GLY A 124 -14.96 13.09 6.47
C GLY A 124 -14.37 12.24 7.61
N THR A 125 -15.11 11.25 8.13
CA THR A 125 -14.70 10.44 9.29
C THR A 125 -14.78 8.94 9.03
N CYS A 126 -14.09 8.13 9.85
CA CYS A 126 -14.14 6.66 9.73
C CYS A 126 -15.56 6.12 9.93
N ALA A 127 -16.28 6.64 10.93
CA ALA A 127 -17.65 6.24 11.23
C ALA A 127 -18.60 6.46 10.03
N ALA A 128 -18.42 7.54 9.27
CA ALA A 128 -19.25 7.85 8.10
C ALA A 128 -19.00 6.90 6.90
N ILE A 129 -17.88 6.18 6.87
CA ILE A 129 -17.58 5.18 5.84
C ILE A 129 -18.36 3.89 6.09
N ILE A 130 -18.59 3.50 7.34
CA ILE A 130 -19.17 2.21 7.72
C ILE A 130 -20.49 1.90 6.98
N PRO A 131 -21.46 2.82 6.88
CA PRO A 131 -22.71 2.56 6.15
C PRO A 131 -22.54 2.35 4.64
N ARG A 132 -21.38 2.68 4.06
CA ARG A 132 -21.08 2.55 2.62
C ARG A 132 -20.34 1.26 2.26
N LEU A 133 -19.91 0.47 3.25
CA LEU A 133 -19.14 -0.75 3.02
C LEU A 133 -19.91 -1.78 2.17
N ALA A 134 -21.21 -1.94 2.40
CA ALA A 134 -22.05 -2.86 1.63
C ALA A 134 -22.07 -2.49 0.14
N GLU A 135 -22.12 -1.20 -0.19
CA GLU A 135 -22.07 -0.72 -1.58
C GLU A 135 -20.72 -1.00 -2.24
N LEU A 136 -19.61 -0.83 -1.51
CA LEU A 136 -18.27 -1.14 -2.02
C LEU A 136 -18.13 -2.65 -2.27
N LYS A 137 -18.66 -3.49 -1.39
CA LYS A 137 -18.70 -4.94 -1.57
C LYS A 137 -19.56 -5.34 -2.78
N ASP A 138 -20.74 -4.73 -2.95
CA ASP A 138 -21.62 -4.97 -4.11
C ASP A 138 -20.97 -4.56 -5.43
N LEU A 139 -20.06 -3.58 -5.40
CA LEU A 139 -19.24 -3.19 -6.55
C LEU A 139 -18.18 -4.26 -6.92
N GLY A 140 -17.88 -5.18 -6.01
CA GLY A 140 -16.85 -6.21 -6.15
C GLY A 140 -15.49 -5.80 -5.60
N ILE A 141 -15.43 -4.75 -4.78
CA ILE A 141 -14.22 -4.40 -4.02
C ILE A 141 -14.02 -5.45 -2.93
N THR A 142 -12.77 -5.85 -2.72
CA THR A 142 -12.40 -6.82 -1.69
C THR A 142 -11.41 -6.26 -0.66
N ALA A 143 -10.80 -5.11 -0.94
CA ALA A 143 -9.91 -4.42 -0.01
C ALA A 143 -10.08 -2.90 -0.05
N LEU A 144 -10.12 -2.25 1.11
CA LEU A 144 -9.94 -0.80 1.21
C LEU A 144 -8.45 -0.49 1.33
N SER A 145 -7.97 0.45 0.52
CA SER A 145 -6.63 1.03 0.62
C SER A 145 -6.79 2.43 1.20
N LEU A 146 -6.65 2.55 2.52
CA LEU A 146 -6.76 3.83 3.21
C LEU A 146 -5.51 4.67 2.94
N MET A 147 -5.70 5.91 2.50
CA MET A 147 -4.64 6.92 2.49
C MET A 147 -4.12 7.17 3.93
N PRO A 148 -2.93 7.78 4.12
CA PRO A 148 -2.28 7.80 5.41
C PRO A 148 -3.13 8.48 6.49
N VAL A 149 -3.20 7.82 7.65
CA VAL A 149 -4.01 8.26 8.80
C VAL A 149 -3.17 8.86 9.94
N ALA A 150 -1.85 8.89 9.78
CA ALA A 150 -0.93 9.46 10.76
C ALA A 150 -1.31 10.93 11.05
N GLN A 151 -1.23 11.35 12.32
CA GLN A 151 -1.63 12.69 12.71
C GLN A 151 -0.80 13.73 11.96
N CYS A 152 -1.51 14.54 11.17
CA CYS A 152 -0.99 15.68 10.42
C CYS A 152 -1.40 17.00 11.10
N PRO A 153 -0.75 18.13 10.73
CA PRO A 153 -1.22 19.47 11.08
C PRO A 153 -2.62 19.76 10.51
N GLY A 154 -3.44 20.45 11.31
CA GLY A 154 -4.79 20.85 10.92
C GLY A 154 -5.78 19.68 10.75
N GLU A 155 -6.85 19.94 10.01
CA GLU A 155 -7.99 19.02 9.84
C GLU A 155 -8.15 18.50 8.41
N ARG A 156 -7.35 19.01 7.47
CA ARG A 156 -7.44 18.70 6.04
C ARG A 156 -6.05 18.45 5.48
N ASN A 157 -5.73 17.20 5.22
CA ASN A 157 -4.47 16.78 4.64
C ASN A 157 -4.67 15.44 3.93
N TRP A 158 -3.92 15.15 2.87
CA TRP A 158 -3.95 13.82 2.25
C TRP A 158 -3.34 12.73 3.14
N GLY A 159 -2.51 13.10 4.11
CA GLY A 159 -1.88 12.22 5.08
C GLY A 159 -0.36 12.19 4.98
N TYR A 160 0.23 12.67 3.88
CA TYR A 160 1.67 12.60 3.62
C TYR A 160 2.48 13.57 4.49
N ASP A 161 1.86 14.62 5.05
CA ASP A 161 2.49 15.51 6.05
C ASP A 161 2.40 14.95 7.50
N GLY A 162 2.31 13.63 7.66
CA GLY A 162 2.19 12.96 8.95
C GLY A 162 3.40 13.26 9.86
N ALA A 163 3.13 13.77 11.06
CA ALA A 163 4.16 14.06 12.06
C ALA A 163 4.28 12.96 13.13
N TYR A 164 3.21 12.21 13.38
CA TYR A 164 3.18 11.12 14.38
C TYR A 164 2.73 9.82 13.72
N PRO A 165 3.66 8.95 13.29
CA PRO A 165 3.36 7.71 12.58
C PRO A 165 2.47 6.72 13.35
N TYR A 166 2.39 6.84 14.67
CA TYR A 166 1.59 5.97 15.54
C TYR A 166 0.22 6.55 15.90
N ALA A 167 0.00 7.85 15.70
CA ALA A 167 -1.23 8.50 16.12
C ALA A 167 -2.22 8.54 14.96
N VAL A 168 -3.40 7.98 15.16
CA VAL A 168 -4.52 8.19 14.23
C VAL A 168 -5.00 9.64 14.33
N SER A 169 -5.10 10.30 13.19
CA SER A 169 -5.57 11.68 13.08
C SER A 169 -6.92 11.87 13.78
N GLN A 170 -6.99 12.86 14.66
CA GLN A 170 -8.25 13.20 15.35
C GLN A 170 -9.33 13.70 14.38
N ALA A 171 -8.93 14.31 13.26
CA ALA A 171 -9.86 14.75 12.22
C ALA A 171 -10.70 13.59 11.65
N TYR A 172 -10.17 12.37 11.69
CA TYR A 172 -10.85 11.16 11.20
C TYR A 172 -11.62 10.40 12.28
N GLY A 173 -11.65 10.90 13.52
CA GLY A 173 -12.28 10.26 14.68
C GLY A 173 -11.32 9.51 15.61
N GLY A 174 -10.01 9.52 15.30
CA GLY A 174 -8.97 8.93 16.15
C GLY A 174 -9.00 7.40 16.26
N VAL A 175 -8.30 6.88 17.28
CA VAL A 175 -8.03 5.44 17.46
C VAL A 175 -9.30 4.59 17.46
N GLN A 176 -10.32 5.02 18.21
CA GLN A 176 -11.57 4.26 18.35
C GLN A 176 -12.27 4.12 16.99
N SER A 177 -12.43 5.22 16.25
CA SER A 177 -13.18 5.21 15.00
C SER A 177 -12.49 4.41 13.90
N LEU A 178 -11.15 4.39 13.87
CA LEU A 178 -10.41 3.54 12.93
C LEU A 178 -10.60 2.05 13.26
N LYS A 179 -10.56 1.66 14.54
CA LYS A 179 -10.84 0.27 14.94
C LYS A 179 -12.26 -0.15 14.58
N GLU A 180 -13.25 0.72 14.80
CA GLU A 180 -14.64 0.48 14.41
C GLU A 180 -14.78 0.25 12.90
N LEU A 181 -14.10 1.05 12.08
CA LEU A 181 -14.10 0.91 10.63
C LEU A 181 -13.47 -0.42 10.20
N VAL A 182 -12.28 -0.76 10.72
CA VAL A 182 -11.61 -2.03 10.36
C VAL A 182 -12.47 -3.22 10.77
N ASN A 183 -12.99 -3.20 12.00
CA ASN A 183 -13.86 -4.26 12.50
C ASN A 183 -15.13 -4.42 11.62
N ALA A 184 -15.72 -3.30 11.17
CA ALA A 184 -16.83 -3.31 10.23
C ALA A 184 -16.45 -3.85 8.84
N CYS A 185 -15.26 -3.52 8.33
CA CYS A 185 -14.76 -4.06 7.07
C CYS A 185 -14.62 -5.58 7.15
N HIS A 186 -14.05 -6.10 8.24
CA HIS A 186 -13.88 -7.53 8.45
C HIS A 186 -15.23 -8.27 8.51
N ARG A 187 -16.25 -7.70 9.17
CA ARG A 187 -17.61 -8.27 9.16
C ARG A 187 -18.21 -8.32 7.75
N GLU A 188 -17.90 -7.34 6.91
CA GLU A 188 -18.32 -7.31 5.51
C GLU A 188 -17.41 -8.14 4.59
N GLY A 189 -16.35 -8.76 5.12
CA GLY A 189 -15.43 -9.55 4.32
C GLY A 189 -14.48 -8.72 3.45
N LEU A 190 -14.20 -7.48 3.84
CA LEU A 190 -13.29 -6.56 3.18
C LEU A 190 -11.97 -6.48 3.96
N ALA A 191 -10.85 -6.64 3.24
CA ALA A 191 -9.54 -6.39 3.81
C ALA A 191 -9.27 -4.88 3.97
N VAL A 192 -8.40 -4.51 4.90
CA VAL A 192 -7.98 -3.11 5.10
C VAL A 192 -6.46 -2.99 5.02
N ILE A 193 -5.99 -2.28 4.00
CA ILE A 193 -4.59 -1.90 3.80
C ILE A 193 -4.42 -0.43 4.15
N LEU A 194 -3.41 -0.12 4.95
CA LEU A 194 -3.09 1.28 5.30
C LEU A 194 -1.83 1.75 4.55
N ASP A 195 -1.94 2.91 3.92
CA ASP A 195 -0.81 3.66 3.39
C ASP A 195 0.03 4.26 4.55
N VAL A 196 1.33 3.96 4.57
CA VAL A 196 2.28 4.40 5.58
C VAL A 196 3.49 5.07 4.95
N VAL A 197 3.93 6.16 5.58
CA VAL A 197 5.02 7.00 5.08
C VAL A 197 6.25 6.80 5.96
N TYR A 198 7.24 6.07 5.43
CA TYR A 198 8.51 5.79 6.12
C TYR A 198 9.72 6.46 5.46
N ASN A 199 9.52 7.20 4.36
CA ASN A 199 10.59 7.85 3.63
C ASN A 199 10.89 9.27 4.13
N HIS A 200 9.91 9.96 4.74
CA HIS A 200 10.04 11.28 5.35
C HIS A 200 9.00 11.47 6.47
N LEU A 201 9.04 12.63 7.13
CA LEU A 201 8.01 13.09 8.07
C LEU A 201 7.57 14.50 7.68
N GLY A 202 6.33 14.84 8.04
CA GLY A 202 5.76 16.16 7.78
C GLY A 202 6.58 17.33 8.35
N PRO A 203 6.48 18.51 7.72
CA PRO A 203 7.32 19.66 8.05
C PRO A 203 6.93 20.35 9.37
N GLU A 204 5.69 20.18 9.85
CA GLU A 204 5.16 20.83 11.05
C GLU A 204 4.81 19.80 12.13
N GLY A 205 5.19 20.11 13.37
CA GLY A 205 4.87 19.27 14.54
C GLY A 205 5.76 18.04 14.74
N ASN A 206 6.72 17.80 13.84
CA ASN A 206 7.73 16.77 13.99
C ASN A 206 8.89 17.22 14.91
N TYR A 207 8.92 16.66 16.13
CA TYR A 207 9.93 16.97 17.15
C TYR A 207 11.02 15.89 17.32
N LEU A 208 11.11 14.91 16.42
CA LEU A 208 12.07 13.80 16.54
C LEU A 208 13.54 14.28 16.71
N ARG A 209 13.89 15.43 16.13
CA ARG A 209 15.22 16.06 16.25
C ARG A 209 15.59 16.42 17.69
N ASP A 210 14.59 16.72 18.51
CA ASP A 210 14.80 17.01 19.92
C ASP A 210 15.09 15.73 20.71
N PHE A 211 14.76 14.55 20.21
CA PHE A 211 15.02 13.29 20.91
C PHE A 211 16.35 12.67 20.49
N GLY A 212 16.63 12.59 19.20
CA GLY A 212 17.85 11.97 18.71
C GLY A 212 18.04 12.08 17.19
N PRO A 213 19.08 11.43 16.64
CA PRO A 213 19.43 11.51 15.22
C PRO A 213 18.54 10.59 14.36
N TYR A 214 17.23 10.85 14.35
CA TYR A 214 16.24 10.17 13.51
C TYR A 214 16.38 10.45 12.02
N PHE A 215 17.02 11.58 11.67
CA PHE A 215 17.26 12.02 10.31
C PHE A 215 18.74 12.01 9.98
N THR A 216 19.06 11.97 8.69
CA THR A 216 20.44 11.97 8.20
C THR A 216 20.66 13.05 7.14
N PRO A 217 21.78 13.80 7.19
CA PRO A 217 22.14 14.75 6.15
C PRO A 217 22.77 14.08 4.91
N LYS A 218 23.06 12.76 4.97
CA LYS A 218 23.70 12.02 3.87
C LYS A 218 22.81 11.95 2.62
N TYR A 219 21.50 11.97 2.82
CA TYR A 219 20.50 11.85 1.78
C TYR A 219 19.46 12.96 1.94
N ALA A 220 18.78 13.29 0.85
CA ALA A 220 17.66 14.22 0.85
C ALA A 220 16.50 13.59 0.09
N THR A 221 15.28 13.86 0.54
CA THR A 221 14.07 13.53 -0.21
C THR A 221 13.47 14.82 -0.78
N PRO A 222 12.59 14.75 -1.79
CA PRO A 222 11.86 15.92 -2.28
C PRO A 222 10.97 16.59 -1.21
N TRP A 223 10.63 15.87 -0.14
CA TRP A 223 9.64 16.28 0.86
C TRP A 223 10.26 16.65 2.22
N GLY A 224 11.55 16.43 2.42
CA GLY A 224 12.23 16.77 3.67
C GLY A 224 13.54 16.03 3.88
N GLU A 225 13.98 16.00 5.13
CA GLU A 225 15.16 15.22 5.52
C GLU A 225 14.88 13.72 5.39
N ALA A 226 15.88 12.97 4.94
CA ALA A 226 15.79 11.52 4.88
C ALA A 226 15.87 10.90 6.28
N VAL A 227 15.07 9.87 6.52
CA VAL A 227 15.12 9.06 7.74
C VAL A 227 16.45 8.29 7.81
N ASN A 228 17.04 8.22 9.00
CA ASN A 228 18.33 7.58 9.24
C ASN A 228 18.20 6.05 9.35
N PHE A 229 18.29 5.35 8.21
CA PHE A 229 18.29 3.88 8.19
C PHE A 229 19.66 3.21 8.09
N ASP A 230 20.73 3.97 7.77
CA ASP A 230 22.07 3.41 7.47
C ASP A 230 23.26 4.18 8.07
N GLN A 231 23.03 5.24 8.87
CA GLN A 231 24.10 6.01 9.51
C GLN A 231 24.27 5.65 10.99
N ALA A 232 25.18 6.35 11.69
CA ALA A 232 25.36 6.19 13.12
C ALA A 232 24.00 6.32 13.84
N TYR A 233 23.78 5.46 14.83
CA TYR A 233 22.53 5.41 15.60
C TYR A 233 21.26 5.05 14.78
N CYS A 234 21.40 4.44 13.61
CA CYS A 234 20.24 4.01 12.82
C CYS A 234 19.44 2.87 13.47
N GLU A 235 20.04 1.99 14.26
CA GLU A 235 19.34 0.80 14.80
C GLU A 235 18.04 1.13 15.58
N PRO A 236 18.03 2.08 16.54
CA PRO A 236 16.79 2.54 17.17
C PRO A 236 15.79 3.20 16.22
N VAL A 237 16.26 3.87 15.18
CA VAL A 237 15.41 4.51 14.15
C VAL A 237 14.74 3.46 13.28
N ARG A 238 15.49 2.45 12.82
CA ARG A 238 14.96 1.27 12.12
C ARG A 238 13.91 0.59 12.98
N ARG A 239 14.24 0.30 14.24
CA ARG A 239 13.31 -0.34 15.18
C ARG A 239 12.03 0.47 15.38
N PHE A 240 12.11 1.81 15.45
CA PHE A 240 10.93 2.67 15.54
C PHE A 240 9.97 2.44 14.36
N PHE A 241 10.44 2.43 13.11
CA PHE A 241 9.55 2.21 11.98
C PHE A 241 9.12 0.74 11.80
N LEU A 242 9.95 -0.23 12.18
CA LEU A 242 9.56 -1.64 12.24
C LEU A 242 8.45 -1.86 13.27
N ASP A 243 8.61 -1.32 14.48
CA ASP A 243 7.60 -1.33 15.53
C ASP A 243 6.31 -0.63 15.09
N ASN A 244 6.38 0.44 14.30
CA ASN A 244 5.20 1.11 13.76
C ASN A 244 4.40 0.21 12.81
N ALA A 245 5.09 -0.51 11.91
CA ALA A 245 4.42 -1.44 11.00
C ALA A 245 3.70 -2.57 11.76
N LEU A 246 4.38 -3.14 12.77
CA LEU A 246 3.79 -4.16 13.62
C LEU A 246 2.64 -3.62 14.48
N TYR A 247 2.77 -2.39 14.99
CA TYR A 247 1.75 -1.71 15.79
C TYR A 247 0.40 -1.63 15.06
N TRP A 248 0.42 -1.29 13.77
CA TRP A 248 -0.80 -1.23 12.97
C TRP A 248 -1.49 -2.60 12.83
N VAL A 249 -0.73 -3.67 12.60
CA VAL A 249 -1.28 -5.02 12.47
C VAL A 249 -1.77 -5.55 13.83
N GLU A 250 -0.98 -5.36 14.88
CA GLU A 250 -1.25 -5.87 16.22
C GLU A 250 -2.46 -5.17 16.84
N HIS A 251 -2.52 -3.85 16.79
CA HIS A 251 -3.50 -3.07 17.55
C HIS A 251 -4.71 -2.59 16.75
N PHE A 252 -4.64 -2.57 15.42
CA PHE A 252 -5.74 -2.20 14.54
C PHE A 252 -6.19 -3.33 13.63
N HIS A 253 -5.57 -4.51 13.74
CA HIS A 253 -5.93 -5.70 12.97
C HIS A 253 -5.82 -5.54 11.46
N LEU A 254 -5.02 -4.57 10.97
CA LEU A 254 -4.87 -4.34 9.54
C LEU A 254 -4.33 -5.57 8.80
N ASP A 255 -4.77 -5.73 7.55
CA ASP A 255 -4.46 -6.86 6.67
C ASP A 255 -3.17 -6.66 5.87
N GLY A 256 -2.62 -5.45 5.90
CA GLY A 256 -1.37 -5.11 5.27
C GLY A 256 -1.11 -3.62 5.22
N LEU A 257 0.03 -3.26 4.65
CA LEU A 257 0.49 -1.89 4.51
C LEU A 257 0.88 -1.59 3.07
N ARG A 258 0.55 -0.39 2.60
CA ARG A 258 1.11 0.19 1.38
C ARG A 258 2.23 1.15 1.80
N LEU A 259 3.45 0.92 1.31
CA LEU A 259 4.61 1.73 1.64
C LEU A 259 4.78 2.84 0.61
N ASP A 260 4.67 4.08 1.07
CA ASP A 260 4.87 5.27 0.27
C ASP A 260 6.31 5.44 -0.19
N ALA A 261 6.47 5.77 -1.48
CA ALA A 261 7.71 6.14 -2.15
C ALA A 261 8.95 5.39 -1.64
N ILE A 262 8.96 4.05 -1.74
CA ILE A 262 10.06 3.22 -1.19
C ILE A 262 11.42 3.54 -1.82
N HIS A 263 11.41 4.17 -2.99
CA HIS A 263 12.59 4.64 -3.70
C HIS A 263 13.28 5.84 -3.03
N ALA A 264 12.60 6.51 -2.09
CA ALA A 264 13.16 7.53 -1.22
C ALA A 264 13.61 6.98 0.17
N ILE A 265 13.42 5.68 0.42
CA ILE A 265 13.98 5.00 1.59
C ILE A 265 15.42 4.58 1.27
N MET A 266 16.37 5.37 1.77
CA MET A 266 17.79 5.20 1.44
C MET A 266 18.51 4.35 2.48
N ASP A 267 18.91 3.15 2.08
CA ASP A 267 19.64 2.23 2.95
C ASP A 267 20.65 1.40 2.16
N LYS A 268 21.93 1.49 2.55
CA LYS A 268 23.04 0.74 1.94
C LYS A 268 23.55 -0.40 2.83
N SER A 269 22.84 -0.70 3.92
CA SER A 269 23.19 -1.79 4.83
C SER A 269 23.09 -3.15 4.12
N PRO A 270 23.91 -4.15 4.49
CA PRO A 270 23.81 -5.51 3.94
C PRO A 270 22.43 -6.17 4.14
N HIS A 271 21.68 -5.71 5.15
CA HIS A 271 20.28 -6.05 5.40
C HIS A 271 19.42 -4.78 5.31
N PRO A 272 18.94 -4.42 4.11
CA PRO A 272 18.17 -3.19 3.92
C PRO A 272 16.87 -3.20 4.75
N PHE A 273 16.44 -2.03 5.22
CA PHE A 273 15.24 -1.82 6.03
C PHE A 273 13.99 -2.45 5.39
N LEU A 274 13.82 -2.29 4.07
CA LEU A 274 12.70 -2.90 3.33
C LEU A 274 12.70 -4.43 3.44
N GLN A 275 13.87 -5.06 3.38
CA GLN A 275 13.99 -6.50 3.53
C GLN A 275 13.64 -6.95 4.97
N GLU A 276 14.15 -6.23 5.98
CA GLU A 276 13.89 -6.50 7.40
C GLU A 276 12.39 -6.33 7.72
N LEU A 277 11.78 -5.25 7.24
CA LEU A 277 10.34 -4.99 7.38
C LEU A 277 9.48 -6.13 6.82
N SER A 278 9.83 -6.63 5.63
CA SER A 278 9.11 -7.77 5.04
C SER A 278 9.19 -9.04 5.91
N LEU A 279 10.34 -9.26 6.55
CA LEU A 279 10.60 -10.44 7.36
C LEU A 279 9.78 -10.39 8.65
N GLU A 280 9.75 -9.24 9.33
CA GLU A 280 8.97 -9.07 10.55
C GLU A 280 7.46 -9.11 10.30
N MET A 281 6.99 -8.49 9.22
CA MET A 281 5.57 -8.52 8.86
C MET A 281 5.10 -9.93 8.47
N GLU A 282 5.95 -10.71 7.79
CA GLU A 282 5.67 -12.11 7.51
C GLU A 282 5.62 -12.95 8.79
N ALA A 283 6.58 -12.76 9.71
CA ALA A 283 6.58 -13.44 11.00
C ALA A 283 5.33 -13.08 11.83
N MET A 284 4.90 -11.82 11.80
CA MET A 284 3.65 -11.36 12.42
C MET A 284 2.44 -12.09 11.83
N GLY A 285 2.32 -12.15 10.50
CA GLY A 285 1.25 -12.89 9.84
C GLY A 285 1.23 -14.37 10.22
N GLN A 286 2.39 -15.03 10.22
CA GLN A 286 2.53 -16.43 10.64
C GLN A 286 2.08 -16.64 12.09
N SER A 287 2.47 -15.75 13.01
CA SER A 287 2.07 -15.84 14.42
C SER A 287 0.57 -15.70 14.65
N ARG A 288 -0.13 -14.94 13.79
CA ARG A 288 -1.59 -14.75 13.82
C ARG A 288 -2.36 -15.78 13.00
N GLY A 289 -1.66 -16.61 12.22
CA GLY A 289 -2.26 -17.59 11.32
C GLY A 289 -3.01 -16.96 10.13
N LYS A 290 -2.70 -15.72 9.76
CA LYS A 290 -3.35 -14.96 8.68
C LYS A 290 -2.30 -14.22 7.85
N PRO A 291 -2.42 -14.15 6.51
CA PRO A 291 -1.45 -13.41 5.71
C PRO A 291 -1.52 -11.91 6.02
N VAL A 292 -0.37 -11.25 5.97
CA VAL A 292 -0.24 -9.79 6.08
C VAL A 292 0.58 -9.32 4.89
N TYR A 293 0.06 -8.33 4.16
CA TYR A 293 0.64 -7.90 2.89
C TYR A 293 1.48 -6.62 3.03
N ILE A 294 2.61 -6.57 2.33
CA ILE A 294 3.33 -5.33 2.04
C ILE A 294 3.21 -5.04 0.55
N ILE A 295 2.72 -3.85 0.24
CA ILE A 295 2.57 -3.32 -1.11
C ILE A 295 3.46 -2.09 -1.25
N ALA A 296 4.42 -2.09 -2.16
CA ALA A 296 5.34 -0.97 -2.31
C ALA A 296 4.93 0.00 -3.41
N GLU A 297 5.01 1.30 -3.17
CA GLU A 297 5.05 2.30 -4.24
C GLU A 297 6.50 2.53 -4.66
N SER A 298 6.86 2.13 -5.88
CA SER A 298 8.24 2.17 -6.37
C SER A 298 8.31 2.76 -7.77
N ASP A 299 9.05 3.87 -7.90
CA ASP A 299 9.35 4.53 -9.16
C ASP A 299 10.68 4.06 -9.78
N LEU A 300 11.18 2.87 -9.40
CA LEU A 300 12.48 2.34 -9.84
C LEU A 300 12.37 1.32 -10.97
N ASN A 301 11.20 0.71 -11.16
CA ASN A 301 10.99 -0.50 -11.97
C ASN A 301 12.02 -1.59 -11.63
N ASP A 302 12.33 -1.77 -10.34
CA ASP A 302 13.33 -2.72 -9.87
C ASP A 302 12.67 -3.98 -9.30
N ALA A 303 12.86 -5.11 -9.98
CA ALA A 303 12.31 -6.39 -9.56
C ALA A 303 12.83 -6.88 -8.19
N ARG A 304 13.91 -6.29 -7.65
CA ARG A 304 14.36 -6.59 -6.27
C ARG A 304 13.25 -6.40 -5.23
N VAL A 305 12.35 -5.45 -5.45
CA VAL A 305 11.22 -5.18 -4.53
C VAL A 305 10.38 -6.43 -4.32
N LEU A 306 10.10 -7.15 -5.42
CA LEU A 306 9.20 -8.32 -5.44
C LEU A 306 9.89 -9.66 -5.33
N ARG A 307 11.19 -9.73 -5.65
CA ARG A 307 11.93 -10.98 -5.64
C ARG A 307 11.99 -11.56 -4.21
N PRO A 308 11.97 -12.89 -4.07
CA PRO A 308 12.17 -13.53 -2.78
C PRO A 308 13.51 -13.14 -2.16
N ARG A 309 13.58 -13.12 -0.82
CA ARG A 309 14.82 -12.84 -0.08
C ARG A 309 15.93 -13.86 -0.36
N THR A 310 15.59 -15.08 -0.79
CA THR A 310 16.55 -16.10 -1.24
C THR A 310 17.21 -15.78 -2.58
N GLN A 311 16.77 -14.72 -3.26
CA GLN A 311 17.31 -14.22 -4.53
C GLN A 311 17.68 -12.73 -4.45
N ASP A 312 18.14 -12.29 -3.28
CA ASP A 312 18.54 -10.90 -2.98
C ASP A 312 17.44 -9.85 -3.23
N GLY A 313 16.17 -10.25 -3.12
CA GLY A 313 15.04 -9.34 -3.14
C GLY A 313 14.58 -8.93 -1.74
N PHE A 314 13.70 -7.92 -1.69
CA PHE A 314 13.10 -7.44 -0.44
C PHE A 314 11.92 -8.31 0.01
N GLY A 315 11.37 -9.18 -0.84
CA GLY A 315 10.28 -10.08 -0.47
C GLY A 315 8.95 -9.38 -0.20
N HIS A 316 8.70 -8.21 -0.78
CA HIS A 316 7.37 -7.58 -0.72
C HIS A 316 6.38 -8.35 -1.59
N GLN A 317 5.13 -8.41 -1.14
CA GLN A 317 4.10 -9.21 -1.81
C GLN A 317 3.65 -8.57 -3.12
N ALA A 318 3.53 -7.24 -3.16
CA ALA A 318 3.22 -6.53 -4.38
C ALA A 318 3.91 -5.16 -4.46
N GLN A 319 3.86 -4.56 -5.64
CA GLN A 319 4.19 -3.15 -5.84
C GLN A 319 3.21 -2.51 -6.82
N TRP A 320 3.08 -1.19 -6.73
CA TRP A 320 2.45 -0.39 -7.76
C TRP A 320 3.28 -0.39 -9.04
N THR A 321 2.59 -0.35 -10.18
CA THR A 321 3.21 -0.24 -11.51
C THR A 321 2.58 0.91 -12.29
N ASP A 322 3.21 2.07 -12.19
CA ASP A 322 2.81 3.28 -12.92
C ASP A 322 2.89 3.14 -14.44
N ASP A 323 3.81 2.31 -14.95
CA ASP A 323 4.03 2.12 -16.40
C ASP A 323 2.74 1.72 -17.13
N PHE A 324 1.85 0.94 -16.51
CA PHE A 324 0.54 0.60 -17.08
C PHE A 324 -0.35 1.84 -17.19
N HIS A 325 -0.47 2.60 -16.11
CA HIS A 325 -1.24 3.84 -16.08
C HIS A 325 -0.71 4.85 -17.10
N HIS A 326 0.60 5.12 -17.10
CA HIS A 326 1.22 6.10 -18.02
C HIS A 326 1.04 5.70 -19.47
N SER A 327 1.21 4.41 -19.78
CA SER A 327 1.00 3.88 -21.14
C SER A 327 -0.43 4.09 -21.61
N LEU A 328 -1.40 3.71 -20.78
CA LEU A 328 -2.82 3.81 -21.13
C LEU A 328 -3.25 5.27 -21.25
N HIS A 329 -2.90 6.10 -20.26
CA HIS A 329 -3.24 7.53 -20.23
C HIS A 329 -2.67 8.26 -21.44
N ALA A 330 -1.37 8.11 -21.72
CA ALA A 330 -0.72 8.80 -22.83
C ALA A 330 -1.26 8.36 -24.20
N VAL A 331 -1.69 7.10 -24.35
CA VAL A 331 -2.35 6.62 -25.57
C VAL A 331 -3.74 7.23 -25.74
N LEU A 332 -4.54 7.26 -24.67
CA LEU A 332 -5.93 7.72 -24.73
C LEU A 332 -6.07 9.24 -24.84
N THR A 333 -5.20 10.00 -24.16
CA THR A 333 -5.28 11.47 -24.10
C THR A 333 -4.39 12.17 -25.12
N GLY A 334 -3.34 11.50 -25.59
CA GLY A 334 -2.29 12.12 -26.40
C GLY A 334 -1.34 13.02 -25.60
N GLU A 335 -1.47 13.11 -24.27
CA GLU A 335 -0.59 13.91 -23.43
C GLU A 335 0.84 13.39 -23.43
N ARG A 336 1.81 14.32 -23.44
CA ARG A 336 3.26 14.04 -23.45
C ARG A 336 4.04 14.92 -22.46
N GLN A 337 3.37 15.56 -21.52
CA GLN A 337 4.04 16.41 -20.52
C GLN A 337 4.63 15.56 -19.39
N GLY A 338 5.72 16.03 -18.78
CA GLY A 338 6.37 15.32 -17.67
C GLY A 338 6.80 13.91 -18.04
N TYR A 339 6.43 12.93 -17.20
CA TYR A 339 6.75 11.51 -17.41
C TYR A 339 6.00 10.90 -18.61
N TYR A 340 4.87 11.46 -19.06
CA TYR A 340 4.11 10.91 -20.20
C TYR A 340 4.88 10.98 -21.53
N GLN A 341 5.92 11.80 -21.65
CA GLN A 341 6.77 11.86 -22.86
C GLN A 341 7.47 10.54 -23.18
N ASP A 342 7.66 9.69 -22.17
CA ASP A 342 8.28 8.37 -22.28
C ASP A 342 7.31 7.30 -22.81
N PHE A 343 6.03 7.63 -22.94
CA PHE A 343 4.96 6.70 -23.28
C PHE A 343 4.11 7.19 -24.46
N GLY A 344 3.02 6.45 -24.72
CA GLY A 344 1.96 6.86 -25.64
C GLY A 344 1.95 6.12 -26.97
N ARG A 345 2.65 4.98 -27.06
CA ARG A 345 2.50 4.02 -28.16
C ARG A 345 1.66 2.84 -27.69
N LEU A 346 0.89 2.22 -28.59
CA LEU A 346 0.11 1.02 -28.26
C LEU A 346 1.00 -0.15 -27.79
N GLN A 347 2.25 -0.20 -28.26
CA GLN A 347 3.24 -1.18 -27.80
C GLN A 347 3.60 -1.00 -26.33
N ASP A 348 3.54 0.22 -25.79
CA ASP A 348 3.80 0.48 -24.37
C ASP A 348 2.68 -0.12 -23.52
N VAL A 349 1.41 0.05 -23.94
CA VAL A 349 0.25 -0.58 -23.29
C VAL A 349 0.37 -2.10 -23.35
N GLN A 350 0.64 -2.67 -24.54
CA GLN A 350 0.83 -4.12 -24.67
C GLN A 350 1.95 -4.63 -23.75
N LYS A 351 3.12 -3.99 -23.77
CA LYS A 351 4.26 -4.39 -22.95
C LYS A 351 3.94 -4.31 -21.46
N SER A 352 3.26 -3.26 -21.00
CA SER A 352 2.84 -3.13 -19.61
C SER A 352 1.85 -4.23 -19.18
N MET A 353 0.98 -4.70 -20.08
CA MET A 353 0.07 -5.81 -19.78
C MET A 353 0.77 -7.19 -19.75
N GLU A 354 1.76 -7.39 -20.62
CA GLU A 354 2.49 -8.67 -20.71
C GLU A 354 3.61 -8.80 -19.66
N HIS A 355 4.22 -7.67 -19.29
CA HIS A 355 5.45 -7.65 -18.49
C HIS A 355 5.40 -6.68 -17.30
N ALA A 356 4.29 -5.99 -17.03
CA ALA A 356 4.18 -4.90 -16.04
C ALA A 356 5.05 -3.67 -16.39
N TYR A 357 6.37 -3.81 -16.47
CA TYR A 357 7.29 -2.73 -16.82
C TYR A 357 7.42 -2.54 -18.33
N VAL A 358 7.22 -1.30 -18.78
CA VAL A 358 7.63 -0.83 -20.10
C VAL A 358 9.12 -0.53 -20.11
N TYR A 359 9.65 0.05 -19.03
CA TYR A 359 11.08 0.33 -18.90
C TYR A 359 11.81 -0.80 -18.16
N THR A 360 12.65 -1.51 -18.92
CA THR A 360 13.46 -2.68 -18.53
C THR A 360 14.91 -2.49 -18.99
N TRP A 361 15.55 -1.40 -18.56
CA TRP A 361 16.90 -0.92 -18.90
C TRP A 361 17.07 -0.15 -20.22
N GLN A 362 15.97 0.33 -20.82
CA GLN A 362 16.03 1.30 -21.91
C GLN A 362 16.30 2.73 -21.38
N TYR A 363 16.78 3.61 -22.26
CA TYR A 363 16.97 5.03 -21.93
C TYR A 363 15.62 5.76 -21.85
N SER A 364 15.34 6.38 -20.71
CA SER A 364 14.17 7.24 -20.47
C SER A 364 14.53 8.68 -20.85
N GLN A 365 13.71 9.30 -21.71
CA GLN A 365 13.87 10.69 -22.10
C GLN A 365 13.45 11.63 -20.99
N PHE A 366 12.45 11.27 -20.18
CA PHE A 366 12.07 12.06 -19.01
C PHE A 366 13.19 12.08 -17.95
N ARG A 367 13.71 10.90 -17.58
CA ARG A 367 14.69 10.75 -16.49
C ARG A 367 16.14 11.00 -16.91
N LYS A 368 16.40 11.14 -18.22
CA LYS A 368 17.73 11.32 -18.82
C LYS A 368 18.76 10.24 -18.43
N ARG A 369 18.29 9.01 -18.21
CA ARG A 369 19.11 7.84 -17.83
C ARG A 369 18.44 6.53 -18.25
N ARG A 370 19.17 5.41 -18.17
CA ARG A 370 18.56 4.08 -18.26
C ARG A 370 17.71 3.78 -17.03
N HIS A 371 16.61 3.09 -17.23
CA HIS A 371 15.59 2.88 -16.18
C HIS A 371 15.03 1.46 -16.16
N GLY A 372 14.80 0.93 -14.96
CA GLY A 372 14.17 -0.36 -14.69
C GLY A 372 15.02 -1.61 -14.93
N THR A 373 14.52 -2.74 -14.45
CA THR A 373 15.06 -4.09 -14.64
C THR A 373 14.05 -4.97 -15.37
N SER A 374 14.42 -6.22 -15.67
CA SER A 374 13.43 -7.21 -16.12
C SER A 374 12.50 -7.60 -14.97
N SER A 375 11.23 -7.81 -15.28
CA SER A 375 10.15 -8.29 -14.40
C SER A 375 9.71 -9.72 -14.72
N GLN A 376 10.36 -10.40 -15.68
CA GLN A 376 9.93 -11.71 -16.19
C GLN A 376 9.83 -12.82 -15.14
N GLU A 377 10.61 -12.69 -14.05
CA GLU A 377 10.62 -13.64 -12.94
C GLU A 377 9.54 -13.35 -11.89
N CYS A 378 8.88 -12.19 -11.97
CA CYS A 378 7.82 -11.78 -11.07
C CYS A 378 6.46 -12.27 -11.56
N ARG A 379 5.58 -12.64 -10.63
CA ARG A 379 4.22 -13.08 -10.96
C ARG A 379 3.32 -11.87 -11.19
N GLY A 380 2.36 -11.98 -12.11
CA GLY A 380 1.44 -10.88 -12.44
C GLY A 380 0.68 -10.33 -11.23
N GLU A 381 0.32 -11.18 -10.27
CA GLU A 381 -0.38 -10.78 -9.03
C GLU A 381 0.46 -9.91 -8.07
N GLN A 382 1.77 -9.81 -8.31
CA GLN A 382 2.68 -8.95 -7.55
C GLN A 382 2.69 -7.50 -8.08
N PHE A 383 1.95 -7.21 -9.14
CA PHE A 383 1.84 -5.86 -9.69
C PHE A 383 0.41 -5.34 -9.51
N VAL A 384 0.29 -4.24 -8.77
CA VAL A 384 -0.96 -3.49 -8.62
C VAL A 384 -1.02 -2.48 -9.76
N ILE A 385 -2.04 -2.59 -10.61
CA ILE A 385 -2.28 -1.66 -11.71
C ILE A 385 -3.52 -0.80 -11.44
N TYR A 386 -3.56 0.36 -12.09
CA TYR A 386 -4.60 1.36 -11.93
C TYR A 386 -4.76 2.23 -13.17
N THR A 387 -5.92 2.86 -13.27
CA THR A 387 -6.18 3.95 -14.22
C THR A 387 -6.23 5.32 -13.55
N GLN A 388 -6.42 5.37 -12.23
CA GLN A 388 -6.42 6.58 -11.41
C GLN A 388 -5.86 6.21 -10.02
N THR A 389 -5.25 7.19 -9.34
CA THR A 389 -4.91 7.20 -7.90
C THR A 389 -4.93 8.65 -7.42
N HIS A 390 -4.77 8.89 -6.11
CA HIS A 390 -4.66 10.24 -5.56
C HIS A 390 -3.58 11.09 -6.27
N ASP A 391 -2.38 10.53 -6.53
CA ASP A 391 -1.28 11.22 -7.23
C ASP A 391 -1.63 11.64 -8.66
N ARG A 392 -2.35 10.78 -9.38
CA ARG A 392 -2.65 10.99 -10.80
C ARG A 392 -3.73 12.04 -11.01
N TRP A 393 -4.62 12.21 -10.05
CA TRP A 393 -5.54 13.35 -10.02
C TRP A 393 -4.85 14.65 -9.55
N ALA A 394 -4.08 14.56 -8.46
CA ALA A 394 -3.35 15.67 -7.84
C ALA A 394 -2.45 16.45 -8.82
N THR A 395 -1.68 15.70 -9.60
CA THR A 395 -0.67 16.26 -10.51
C THR A 395 -1.31 16.79 -11.80
N ALA A 396 -2.55 16.39 -12.09
CA ALA A 396 -3.34 16.84 -13.25
C ALA A 396 -4.06 18.17 -12.98
N CYS A 397 -3.45 19.07 -12.20
CA CYS A 397 -3.86 20.47 -12.08
C CYS A 397 -4.22 20.98 -13.49
N TRP A 398 -5.53 21.18 -13.73
CA TRP A 398 -6.15 21.71 -14.97
C TRP A 398 -6.66 20.75 -16.06
N ALA A 399 -6.99 19.48 -15.79
CA ALA A 399 -7.65 18.67 -16.83
C ALA A 399 -8.89 17.90 -16.35
N ASN A 400 -10.02 18.28 -16.95
CA ASN A 400 -11.36 17.70 -16.99
C ASN A 400 -11.60 16.34 -16.33
N GLY A 401 -12.71 16.23 -15.59
CA GLY A 401 -13.23 14.98 -15.00
C GLY A 401 -13.12 13.77 -15.93
N TYR A 402 -12.13 12.93 -15.64
CA TYR A 402 -11.89 11.68 -16.35
C TYR A 402 -12.86 10.60 -15.84
N LEU A 403 -13.39 9.79 -16.76
CA LEU A 403 -14.23 8.65 -16.42
C LEU A 403 -13.41 7.55 -15.71
N ASN A 404 -13.97 7.01 -14.62
CA ASN A 404 -13.48 5.78 -14.01
C ASN A 404 -13.65 4.59 -14.97
N TRP A 405 -12.56 3.90 -15.28
CA TRP A 405 -12.57 2.68 -16.09
C TRP A 405 -12.36 1.47 -15.19
N TYR A 406 -13.36 0.58 -15.18
CA TYR A 406 -13.38 -0.65 -14.41
C TYR A 406 -12.84 -1.80 -15.27
N VAL A 407 -11.89 -2.58 -14.75
CA VAL A 407 -11.52 -3.88 -15.30
C VAL A 407 -11.88 -4.93 -14.26
N SER A 408 -13.09 -5.49 -14.34
CA SER A 408 -13.50 -6.64 -13.54
C SER A 408 -14.00 -7.77 -14.43
N ARG A 409 -13.84 -9.01 -13.97
CA ARG A 409 -14.25 -10.23 -14.67
C ARG A 409 -15.70 -10.55 -14.25
N PRO A 410 -16.70 -10.67 -15.16
CA PRO A 410 -18.02 -11.14 -14.77
C PRO A 410 -18.03 -12.67 -14.62
N SER A 411 -18.45 -13.17 -13.47
CA SER A 411 -18.79 -14.58 -13.23
C SER A 411 -20.24 -14.85 -13.62
N SER A 412 -20.52 -14.95 -14.93
CA SER A 412 -21.59 -15.79 -15.53
C SER A 412 -21.95 -15.29 -16.93
N TRP A 413 -21.85 -16.15 -17.93
CA TRP A 413 -22.74 -16.13 -19.11
C TRP A 413 -22.91 -17.55 -19.67
N LEU A 414 -24.18 -17.93 -19.84
CA LEU A 414 -24.66 -19.17 -20.48
C LEU A 414 -24.34 -19.19 -21.99
N PRO A 415 -24.29 -20.38 -22.64
CA PRO A 415 -23.80 -20.51 -24.00
C PRO A 415 -24.89 -20.30 -25.06
N GLY A 416 -24.61 -19.51 -26.10
CA GLY A 416 -25.47 -19.45 -27.29
C GLY A 416 -24.99 -18.54 -28.42
N ALA A 417 -24.77 -19.15 -29.59
CA ALA A 417 -24.82 -18.59 -30.97
C ALA A 417 -23.63 -17.78 -31.55
N CYS A 418 -22.75 -18.54 -32.22
CA CYS A 418 -22.30 -18.43 -33.62
C CYS A 418 -21.70 -17.15 -34.27
N SER A 419 -20.55 -17.43 -34.91
CA SER A 419 -20.01 -16.95 -36.21
C SER A 419 -19.21 -15.64 -36.25
N ALA A 420 -17.91 -15.80 -36.57
CA ALA A 420 -16.90 -14.75 -36.74
C ALA A 420 -16.91 -14.16 -38.17
N PRO A 421 -16.28 -12.98 -38.38
CA PRO A 421 -14.85 -13.00 -38.63
C PRO A 421 -14.02 -12.11 -37.68
N ARG A 422 -12.94 -12.71 -37.18
CA ARG A 422 -11.65 -12.15 -36.72
C ARG A 422 -11.62 -10.64 -36.41
N PHE A 423 -12.19 -10.25 -35.28
CA PHE A 423 -11.70 -9.35 -34.23
C PHE A 423 -12.81 -9.37 -33.18
N CYS A 424 -12.56 -9.91 -31.98
CA CYS A 424 -13.56 -9.83 -30.92
C CYS A 424 -13.22 -8.60 -30.07
N PRO A 425 -14.10 -7.59 -29.99
CA PRO A 425 -13.85 -6.40 -29.20
C PRO A 425 -13.80 -6.80 -27.72
N CYS A 426 -12.81 -6.29 -26.97
CA CYS A 426 -12.99 -6.11 -25.54
C CYS A 426 -14.18 -5.17 -25.38
N SER A 427 -15.36 -5.71 -25.08
CA SER A 427 -16.49 -4.92 -24.64
C SER A 427 -16.14 -4.35 -23.26
N LEU A 428 -15.56 -3.15 -23.26
CA LEU A 428 -15.39 -2.31 -22.10
C LEU A 428 -16.80 -1.93 -21.62
N TRP A 429 -17.28 -2.55 -20.56
CA TRP A 429 -18.54 -2.13 -19.93
C TRP A 429 -18.25 -0.95 -19.01
N ALA A 430 -18.50 0.25 -19.50
CA ALA A 430 -18.50 1.46 -18.68
C ALA A 430 -19.86 1.57 -17.97
N ARG A 431 -19.89 1.28 -16.67
CA ARG A 431 -21.03 1.68 -15.84
C ARG A 431 -20.83 3.16 -15.48
N SER A 432 -21.56 4.04 -16.17
CA SER A 432 -21.58 5.47 -15.86
C SER A 432 -22.21 5.69 -14.48
N MET A 433 -21.40 5.93 -13.44
CA MET A 433 -21.88 6.59 -12.23
C MET A 433 -21.81 8.11 -12.46
N ARG A 434 -22.94 8.72 -12.83
CA ARG A 434 -23.08 10.18 -12.77
C ARG A 434 -23.32 10.57 -11.32
N ARG A 435 -22.39 11.37 -10.76
CA ARG A 435 -22.43 12.04 -9.45
C ARG A 435 -22.21 11.15 -8.22
N GLN A 436 -20.95 10.81 -7.95
CA GLN A 436 -20.41 10.67 -6.58
C GLN A 436 -18.95 11.16 -6.58
N PRO A 437 -18.38 11.61 -5.43
CA PRO A 437 -17.03 12.15 -5.42
C PRO A 437 -16.00 11.10 -5.87
N LEU A 438 -14.95 11.62 -6.50
CA LEU A 438 -13.94 11.00 -7.35
C LEU A 438 -13.10 9.93 -6.63
N PHE A 439 -13.08 8.65 -7.08
CA PHE A 439 -12.17 7.65 -6.50
C PHE A 439 -11.77 6.51 -7.45
N SER A 440 -10.62 5.92 -7.11
CA SER A 440 -9.79 5.02 -7.92
C SER A 440 -9.98 3.55 -7.61
N ILE A 441 -9.96 2.70 -8.64
CA ILE A 441 -9.99 1.24 -8.50
C ILE A 441 -8.67 0.66 -8.97
N LEU A 442 -8.11 -0.15 -8.10
CA LEU A 442 -6.78 -0.73 -8.15
C LEU A 442 -6.95 -2.26 -8.14
N SER A 443 -6.21 -3.00 -8.96
CA SER A 443 -6.36 -4.47 -9.03
C SER A 443 -5.02 -5.18 -9.09
N THR A 444 -4.89 -6.28 -8.36
CA THR A 444 -3.78 -7.26 -8.48
C THR A 444 -4.18 -8.47 -9.31
N THR A 445 -5.42 -8.53 -9.80
CA THR A 445 -5.88 -9.70 -10.55
C THR A 445 -5.20 -9.73 -11.92
N PRO A 446 -4.51 -10.83 -12.30
CA PRO A 446 -3.92 -10.93 -13.62
C PRO A 446 -5.01 -10.82 -14.70
N ILE A 447 -4.83 -9.91 -15.67
CA ILE A 447 -5.66 -9.85 -16.88
C ILE A 447 -5.38 -11.13 -17.68
N ARG A 448 -6.16 -12.19 -17.45
CA ARG A 448 -6.08 -13.42 -18.25
C ARG A 448 -6.66 -13.17 -19.64
N ILE A 449 -5.82 -12.74 -20.57
CA ILE A 449 -6.11 -12.85 -22.00
C ILE A 449 -5.91 -14.32 -22.39
N TRP A 450 -7.02 -15.04 -22.59
CA TRP A 450 -6.96 -16.41 -23.07
C TRP A 450 -6.55 -16.44 -24.54
N TRP A 451 -5.29 -16.80 -24.82
CA TRP A 451 -4.90 -17.30 -26.13
C TRP A 451 -5.22 -18.79 -26.21
N ARG A 452 -6.25 -19.17 -26.97
CA ARG A 452 -6.42 -20.56 -27.41
C ARG A 452 -5.69 -20.74 -28.74
N PRO A 453 -4.70 -21.65 -28.85
CA PRO A 453 -4.21 -22.11 -30.14
C PRO A 453 -5.36 -22.83 -30.85
N CYS A 454 -5.71 -22.40 -32.06
CA CYS A 454 -6.71 -23.08 -32.86
C CYS A 454 -6.12 -24.41 -33.36
N ALA A 455 -6.47 -25.52 -32.69
CA ALA A 455 -6.23 -26.85 -33.21
C ALA A 455 -7.07 -27.06 -34.48
N ARG A 456 -6.43 -27.54 -35.56
CA ARG A 456 -7.09 -27.91 -36.82
C ARG A 456 -8.21 -28.92 -36.55
N ALA A 457 -9.45 -28.52 -36.84
CA ALA A 457 -10.58 -29.44 -36.86
C ALA A 457 -10.45 -30.38 -38.06
N GLY A 458 -10.21 -31.66 -37.78
CA GLY A 458 -10.40 -32.74 -38.74
C GLY A 458 -11.90 -32.94 -38.99
N LEU A 459 -12.31 -32.83 -40.26
CA LEU A 459 -13.63 -33.25 -40.70
C LEU A 459 -13.76 -34.77 -40.54
N LYS A 460 -14.69 -35.22 -39.69
CA LYS A 460 -15.29 -36.55 -39.78
C LYS A 460 -16.59 -36.43 -40.56
N SER A 461 -16.59 -36.87 -41.81
CA SER A 461 -17.81 -37.12 -42.58
C SER A 461 -18.35 -38.51 -42.24
N SER A 462 -19.62 -38.57 -41.85
CA SER A 462 -20.43 -39.77 -41.69
C SER A 462 -20.47 -40.61 -42.98
N ARG A 463 -20.15 -41.91 -42.89
CA ARG A 463 -20.42 -42.91 -43.93
C ARG A 463 -21.67 -43.70 -43.54
N THR A 464 -22.70 -43.62 -44.38
CA THR A 464 -23.74 -44.64 -44.55
C THR A 464 -23.66 -45.17 -45.98
N SER A 465 -23.86 -46.47 -46.13
CA SER A 465 -23.61 -47.29 -47.31
C SER A 465 -24.79 -47.36 -48.30
N SER A 466 -24.50 -47.20 -49.61
CA SER A 466 -25.11 -47.93 -50.75
C SER A 466 -24.58 -47.33 -52.07
N GLY A 467 -24.07 -48.17 -53.00
CA GLY A 467 -23.45 -47.78 -54.30
C GLY A 467 -24.43 -47.35 -55.41
N PRO A 468 -24.13 -47.46 -56.72
CA PRO A 468 -22.88 -47.86 -57.41
C PRO A 468 -22.46 -46.93 -58.60
N GLU A 469 -21.43 -47.39 -59.34
CA GLU A 469 -21.05 -47.11 -60.75
C GLU A 469 -19.97 -46.08 -61.14
N LEU A 470 -19.08 -46.58 -62.03
CA LEU A 470 -17.88 -46.00 -62.66
C LEU A 470 -18.25 -45.21 -63.94
N PRO A 471 -17.38 -44.31 -64.44
CA PRO A 471 -16.49 -44.74 -65.54
C PRO A 471 -15.03 -44.27 -65.45
N ARG A 472 -14.20 -44.97 -66.22
CA ARG A 472 -12.73 -44.95 -66.36
C ARG A 472 -12.19 -43.67 -67.03
N ILE A 473 -10.85 -43.53 -67.03
CA ILE A 473 -9.90 -43.13 -68.13
C ILE A 473 -8.75 -42.24 -67.58
N PRO A 474 -7.46 -42.32 -68.02
CA PRO A 474 -6.51 -43.44 -68.09
C PRO A 474 -5.15 -43.12 -67.37
N LYS A 475 -4.24 -44.10 -67.31
CA LYS A 475 -2.85 -43.97 -66.82
C LYS A 475 -1.99 -43.09 -67.73
N MET A 476 -0.97 -42.39 -67.19
CA MET A 476 0.43 -42.50 -67.67
C MET A 476 1.49 -41.77 -66.79
N ARG A 477 2.60 -42.51 -66.56
CA ARG A 477 4.02 -42.12 -66.44
C ARG A 477 4.56 -41.31 -65.24
N ARG A 478 5.29 -42.03 -64.36
CA ARG A 478 6.61 -41.62 -63.79
C ARG A 478 7.68 -41.67 -64.93
N PRO A 479 8.95 -41.17 -64.82
CA PRO A 479 9.75 -41.01 -63.58
C PRO A 479 10.84 -39.88 -63.52
N LEU A 480 11.52 -39.80 -62.35
CA LEU A 480 12.98 -39.58 -62.12
C LEU A 480 13.57 -38.12 -61.98
N PRO A 481 14.79 -37.93 -61.39
CA PRO A 481 14.96 -37.25 -60.09
C PRO A 481 15.95 -36.05 -60.09
N ILE A 482 16.21 -35.56 -58.86
CA ILE A 482 17.14 -34.52 -58.35
C ILE A 482 18.58 -34.62 -58.93
N PRO A 483 19.28 -33.48 -59.14
CA PRO A 483 20.37 -33.01 -58.23
C PRO A 483 20.37 -31.46 -58.09
N SER A 484 20.94 -30.78 -57.09
CA SER A 484 21.81 -31.05 -55.93
C SER A 484 21.52 -29.99 -54.87
#